data_AF-A0A914R681-F1
#
_entry.id   AF-A0A914R681-F1
#
_cell.length_a   1.000
_cell.length_b   1.000
_cell.length_c   1.000
_cell.angle_alpha   90.00
_cell.angle_beta   90.00
_cell.angle_gamma   90.00
#
_symmetry.space_group_name_H-M   'P 1'
#
loop_
_entity.id
_entity.type
_entity.pdbx_description
1 polymer ?
#
loop_
_entity_poly.entity_id
_entity_poly.type
_entity_poly.pdbx_seq_one_letter_code
_entity_poly.pdbx_strand_id
1 'polypeptide(L)'
;MICVFEVADLEDCMAVARSMEKLSNLSGIQHEYPFYYRCPFTVLDNGWTAFDTEQEFARLMVRCKEGWRISAVNKGFRMVIVPKGIGDDYLRISATFRDGGRFPVLSYYHQETKSSIVRCGQPLIGPTNRRCKEDETILNALLSSTSKG
;
A
#
# COMPACT_ATOMS: atom_id res chain seq x y z
N MET A 1 -1.34 -7.98 26.41
CA MET A 1 -2.51 -7.97 27.32
C MET A 1 -2.81 -9.42 27.66
N ILE A 2 -2.80 -9.77 28.95
CA ILE A 2 -3.17 -11.12 29.42
C ILE A 2 -4.56 -10.99 30.01
N CYS A 3 -5.53 -11.74 29.49
CA CYS A 3 -6.87 -11.84 30.06
C CYS A 3 -6.94 -13.12 30.90
N VAL A 4 -7.30 -12.99 32.17
CA VAL A 4 -7.51 -14.11 33.09
C VAL A 4 -9.01 -14.26 33.33
N PHE A 5 -9.52 -15.47 33.18
CA PHE A 5 -10.93 -15.80 33.43
C PHE A 5 -11.00 -16.83 34.55
N GLU A 6 -11.86 -16.59 35.53
CA GLU A 6 -12.20 -17.56 36.55
C GLU A 6 -13.56 -18.18 36.21
N VAL A 7 -13.57 -19.49 35.95
CA VAL A 7 -14.78 -20.25 35.65
C VAL A 7 -14.96 -21.29 36.74
N ALA A 8 -16.09 -21.24 37.44
CA ALA A 8 -16.33 -22.05 38.64
C ALA A 8 -16.57 -23.53 38.34
N ASP A 9 -17.14 -23.84 37.18
CA ASP A 9 -17.47 -25.19 36.75
C ASP A 9 -16.49 -25.69 35.66
N LEU A 10 -16.08 -26.96 35.77
CA LEU A 10 -15.10 -27.56 34.87
C LEU A 10 -15.69 -27.81 33.47
N GLU A 11 -16.96 -28.18 33.38
CA GLU A 11 -17.64 -28.42 32.11
C GLU A 11 -17.76 -27.12 31.32
N ASP A 12 -18.17 -26.04 31.98
CA ASP A 12 -18.21 -24.70 31.39
C ASP A 12 -16.83 -24.23 30.94
N CYS A 13 -15.79 -24.45 31.77
CA CYS A 13 -14.41 -24.11 31.43
C CYS A 13 -13.95 -24.84 30.16
N MET A 14 -14.25 -26.14 30.04
CA MET A 14 -13.94 -26.92 28.84
C MET A 14 -14.74 -26.45 27.61
N ALA A 15 -16.01 -26.07 27.78
CA ALA A 15 -16.84 -25.56 26.69
C ALA A 15 -16.31 -24.23 26.14
N VAL A 16 -15.90 -23.32 27.04
CA VAL A 16 -15.25 -22.05 26.68
C VAL A 16 -13.94 -22.31 25.95
N ALA A 17 -13.06 -23.16 26.51
CA ALA A 17 -11.77 -23.47 25.92
C ALA A 17 -11.90 -24.04 24.49
N ARG A 18 -12.81 -25.01 24.29
CA ARG A 18 -13.09 -25.59 22.96
C ARG A 18 -13.62 -24.56 21.97
N SER A 19 -14.50 -23.67 22.42
CA SER A 19 -15.06 -22.62 21.58
C SER A 19 -13.98 -21.61 21.15
N MET A 20 -13.12 -21.19 22.09
CA MET A 20 -11.99 -20.31 21.79
C MET A 20 -10.99 -20.96 20.84
N GLU A 21 -10.63 -22.22 21.07
CA GLU A 21 -9.72 -22.96 20.20
C GLU A 21 -10.29 -23.07 18.78
N LYS A 22 -11.59 -23.36 18.64
CA LYS A 22 -12.26 -23.47 17.35
C LYS A 22 -12.36 -22.14 16.61
N LEU A 23 -12.71 -21.06 17.30
CA LEU A 23 -12.92 -19.74 16.70
C LEU A 23 -11.63 -18.96 16.47
N SER A 24 -10.56 -19.24 17.22
CA SER A 24 -9.24 -18.62 17.02
C SER A 24 -8.45 -19.24 15.87
N ASN A 25 -8.78 -20.47 15.46
CA ASN A 25 -8.06 -21.21 14.42
C ASN A 25 -8.90 -21.46 13.16
N LEU A 26 -9.80 -20.53 12.81
CA LEU A 26 -10.59 -20.64 11.58
C LEU A 26 -9.66 -20.59 10.37
N SER A 27 -9.83 -21.53 9.44
CA SER A 27 -9.04 -21.61 8.21
C SER A 27 -9.82 -21.04 7.03
N GLY A 28 -9.25 -20.06 6.34
CA GLY A 28 -9.83 -19.45 5.15
C GLY A 28 -10.58 -18.15 5.42
N ILE A 29 -10.36 -17.17 4.53
CA ILE A 29 -10.84 -15.79 4.68
C ILE A 29 -12.36 -15.68 4.83
N GLN A 30 -13.11 -16.58 4.18
CA GLN A 30 -14.57 -16.60 4.19
C GLN A 30 -15.17 -16.82 5.59
N HIS A 31 -14.38 -17.39 6.51
CA HIS A 31 -14.80 -17.69 7.86
C HIS A 31 -14.46 -16.58 8.86
N GLU A 32 -13.76 -15.52 8.43
CA GLU A 32 -13.39 -14.43 9.32
C GLU A 32 -14.61 -13.61 9.75
N TYR A 33 -14.56 -13.10 10.99
CA TYR A 33 -15.67 -12.36 11.60
C TYR A 33 -16.22 -11.19 10.75
N PRO A 34 -15.42 -10.39 10.01
CA PRO A 34 -15.94 -9.31 9.17
C PRO A 34 -17.00 -9.74 8.15
N PHE A 35 -16.99 -10.99 7.68
CA PHE A 35 -17.99 -11.53 6.74
C PHE A 35 -19.33 -11.86 7.39
N TYR A 36 -19.36 -12.01 8.72
CA TYR A 36 -20.57 -12.31 9.50
C TYR A 36 -21.01 -11.13 10.38
N TYR A 37 -20.22 -10.05 10.42
CA TYR A 37 -20.54 -8.87 11.21
C TYR A 37 -21.85 -8.24 10.74
N ARG A 38 -22.80 -8.11 11.67
CA ARG A 38 -24.04 -7.36 11.48
C ARG A 38 -23.99 -6.13 12.35
N CYS A 39 -24.01 -4.96 11.70
CA CYS A 39 -23.97 -3.68 12.40
C CYS A 39 -25.25 -3.52 13.25
N PRO A 40 -25.14 -3.35 14.58
CA PRO A 40 -26.31 -3.20 15.46
C PRO A 40 -26.88 -1.78 15.47
N PHE A 41 -26.24 -0.84 14.78
CA PHE A 41 -26.63 0.57 14.69
C PHE A 41 -26.88 0.99 13.25
N THR A 42 -27.58 2.10 13.08
CA THR A 42 -27.80 2.70 11.76
C THR A 42 -26.48 3.25 11.23
N VAL A 43 -26.02 2.70 10.10
CA VAL A 43 -24.85 3.20 9.38
C VAL A 43 -25.19 4.57 8.77
N LEU A 44 -24.53 5.63 9.25
CA LEU A 44 -24.75 6.98 8.76
C LEU A 44 -24.05 7.23 7.42
N ASP A 45 -22.84 6.67 7.26
CA ASP A 45 -21.99 6.85 6.08
C ASP A 45 -21.41 5.52 5.60
N ASN A 46 -21.22 5.40 4.29
CA ASN A 46 -20.55 4.25 3.71
C ASN A 46 -19.02 4.39 3.83
N GLY A 47 -18.42 3.66 4.76
CA GLY A 47 -16.96 3.65 4.96
C GLY A 47 -16.16 3.23 3.72
N TRP A 48 -16.74 2.46 2.79
CA TRP A 48 -16.09 2.08 1.53
C TRP A 48 -15.86 3.25 0.59
N THR A 49 -16.66 4.31 0.69
CA THR A 49 -16.53 5.53 -0.13
C THR A 49 -15.78 6.65 0.58
N ALA A 50 -15.30 6.42 1.82
CA ALA A 50 -14.55 7.43 2.58
C ALA A 50 -13.22 7.83 1.91
N PHE A 51 -12.67 6.97 1.06
CA PHE A 51 -11.44 7.24 0.30
C PHE A 51 -11.63 6.95 -1.19
N ASP A 52 -11.76 8.01 -1.98
CA ASP A 52 -11.80 7.93 -3.44
C ASP A 52 -10.39 8.14 -4.01
N THR A 53 -9.82 7.08 -4.58
CA THR A 53 -8.44 7.12 -5.11
C THR A 53 -8.29 8.10 -6.27
N GLU A 54 -9.30 8.22 -7.14
CA GLU A 54 -9.23 9.10 -8.29
C GLU A 54 -9.26 10.56 -7.84
N GLN A 55 -10.12 10.88 -6.87
CA GLN A 55 -10.18 12.22 -6.28
C GLN A 55 -8.88 12.58 -5.54
N GLU A 56 -8.33 11.68 -4.72
CA GLU A 56 -7.08 11.97 -4.02
C GLU A 56 -5.92 12.14 -4.99
N PHE A 57 -5.87 11.34 -6.05
CA PHE A 57 -4.84 11.46 -7.08
C PHE A 57 -5.00 12.76 -7.86
N ALA A 58 -6.23 13.16 -8.20
CA ALA A 58 -6.50 14.44 -8.83
C ALA A 58 -6.03 15.61 -7.96
N ARG A 59 -6.34 15.59 -6.65
CA ARG A 59 -5.87 16.61 -5.69
C ARG A 59 -4.35 16.66 -5.60
N LEU A 60 -3.69 15.50 -5.55
CA LEU A 60 -2.23 15.43 -5.52
C LEU A 60 -1.62 15.96 -6.82
N MET A 61 -2.19 15.60 -7.97
CA MET A 61 -1.74 16.04 -9.29
C MET A 61 -1.84 17.55 -9.49
N VAL A 62 -2.86 18.21 -8.93
CA VAL A 62 -2.97 19.68 -8.95
C VAL A 62 -1.72 20.33 -8.33
N ARG A 63 -1.15 19.70 -7.30
CA ARG A 63 0.02 20.22 -6.57
C ARG A 63 1.35 19.90 -7.26
N CYS A 64 1.43 18.82 -8.03
CA CYS A 64 2.70 18.27 -8.52
C CYS A 64 2.84 18.15 -10.05
N LYS A 65 1.89 18.71 -10.83
CA LYS A 65 1.81 18.62 -12.32
C LYS A 65 3.07 19.02 -13.11
N GLU A 66 3.97 19.81 -12.52
CA GLU A 66 5.20 20.26 -13.19
C GLU A 66 6.20 19.10 -13.35
N GLY A 67 6.36 18.27 -12.31
CA GLY A 67 7.37 17.21 -12.25
C GLY A 67 6.81 15.79 -12.33
N TRP A 68 5.49 15.62 -12.19
CA TRP A 68 4.83 14.32 -12.05
C TRP A 68 3.74 14.10 -13.09
N ARG A 69 3.43 12.83 -13.38
CA ARG A 69 2.34 12.40 -14.25
C ARG A 69 1.64 11.17 -13.68
N ILE A 70 0.38 11.00 -14.04
CA ILE A 70 -0.33 9.73 -13.84
C ILE A 70 0.15 8.74 -14.92
N SER A 71 0.43 7.51 -14.49
CA SER A 71 0.70 6.37 -15.37
C SER A 71 -0.38 5.31 -15.21
N ALA A 72 -0.81 4.77 -16.34
CA ALA A 72 -1.72 3.63 -16.43
C ALA A 72 -0.97 2.30 -16.62
N VAL A 73 0.35 2.25 -16.36
CA VAL A 73 1.15 1.03 -16.51
C VAL A 73 0.62 -0.14 -15.67
N ASN A 74 -0.04 0.16 -14.55
CA ASN A 74 -0.66 -0.81 -13.62
C ASN A 74 -2.19 -0.93 -13.83
N LYS A 75 -2.67 -0.73 -15.05
CA LYS A 75 -4.09 -0.87 -15.40
C LYS A 75 -4.56 -2.30 -15.09
N GLY A 76 -5.57 -2.43 -14.23
CA GLY A 76 -6.04 -3.70 -13.66
C GLY A 76 -5.83 -3.80 -12.14
N PHE A 77 -4.94 -2.99 -11.55
CA PHE A 77 -4.69 -2.95 -10.10
C PHE A 77 -4.36 -1.54 -9.55
N ARG A 78 -5.00 -0.49 -10.12
CA ARG A 78 -4.95 0.96 -9.79
C ARG A 78 -3.84 1.80 -10.47
N MET A 79 -4.17 3.06 -10.76
CA MET A 79 -3.25 4.06 -11.33
C MET A 79 -2.12 4.41 -10.34
N VAL A 80 -0.98 4.89 -10.86
CA VAL A 80 0.17 5.34 -10.07
C VAL A 80 0.67 6.70 -10.55
N ILE A 81 1.33 7.45 -9.68
CA ILE A 81 1.94 8.75 -10.02
C ILE A 81 3.47 8.59 -10.05
N VAL A 82 4.07 9.02 -11.15
CA VAL A 82 5.49 8.81 -11.49
C VAL A 82 6.10 10.09 -12.06
N PRO A 83 7.43 10.21 -12.14
CA PRO A 83 8.06 11.41 -12.71
C PRO A 83 7.68 11.61 -14.18
N LYS A 84 7.42 12.86 -14.58
CA LYS A 84 6.86 13.23 -15.89
C LYS A 84 7.71 12.79 -17.09
N GLY A 85 9.04 12.75 -16.93
CA GLY A 85 9.99 12.36 -17.99
C GLY A 85 10.26 10.86 -18.11
N ILE A 86 9.68 10.03 -17.24
CA ILE A 86 9.89 8.58 -17.26
C ILE A 86 8.77 7.93 -18.08
N GLY A 87 9.12 7.15 -19.10
CA GLY A 87 8.16 6.38 -19.90
C GLY A 87 7.70 5.09 -19.21
N ASP A 88 6.52 4.57 -19.60
CA ASP A 88 5.97 3.36 -18.97
C ASP A 88 6.86 2.11 -19.17
N ASP A 89 7.66 2.05 -20.24
CA ASP A 89 8.61 0.96 -20.48
C ASP A 89 9.71 0.90 -19.41
N TYR A 90 10.18 2.06 -18.94
CA TYR A 90 11.14 2.14 -17.83
C TYR A 90 10.52 1.63 -16.53
N LEU A 91 9.24 1.93 -16.29
CA LEU A 91 8.52 1.46 -15.11
C LEU A 91 8.37 -0.07 -15.14
N ARG A 92 8.03 -0.64 -16.29
CA ARG A 92 7.94 -2.11 -16.46
C ARG A 92 9.28 -2.78 -16.19
N ILE A 93 10.38 -2.22 -16.68
CA ILE A 93 11.72 -2.78 -16.44
C ILE A 93 12.12 -2.64 -14.97
N SER A 94 11.94 -1.45 -14.37
CA SER A 94 12.20 -1.23 -12.93
C SER A 94 11.37 -2.16 -12.04
N ALA A 95 10.11 -2.45 -12.42
CA ALA A 95 9.28 -3.41 -11.70
C ALA A 95 9.93 -4.81 -11.62
N THR A 96 10.61 -5.27 -12.68
CA THR A 96 11.33 -6.56 -12.65
C THR A 96 12.55 -6.56 -11.75
N PHE A 97 13.10 -5.37 -11.45
CA PHE A 97 14.27 -5.20 -10.57
C PHE A 97 13.88 -4.92 -9.12
N ARG A 98 12.61 -4.64 -8.82
CA ARG A 98 12.13 -4.24 -7.50
C ARG A 98 11.29 -5.34 -6.87
N ASP A 99 11.55 -5.62 -5.60
CA ASP A 99 10.84 -6.66 -4.87
C ASP A 99 9.31 -6.45 -4.91
N GLY A 100 8.60 -7.53 -5.25
CA GLY A 100 7.15 -7.51 -5.46
C GLY A 100 6.65 -6.60 -6.60
N GLY A 101 7.50 -6.22 -7.57
CA GLY A 101 7.10 -5.32 -8.66
C GLY A 101 6.93 -3.86 -8.25
N ARG A 102 7.36 -3.50 -7.04
CA ARG A 102 7.10 -2.20 -6.42
C ARG A 102 8.15 -1.16 -6.83
N PHE A 103 8.07 -0.68 -8.06
CA PHE A 103 8.92 0.42 -8.54
C PHE A 103 8.62 1.76 -7.83
N PRO A 104 9.51 2.77 -7.90
CA PRO A 104 9.32 4.07 -7.24
C PRO A 104 8.05 4.80 -7.69
N VAL A 105 7.16 5.10 -6.74
CA VAL A 105 5.90 5.85 -6.95
C VAL A 105 5.71 6.96 -5.90
N LEU A 106 5.08 8.06 -6.29
CA LEU A 106 4.78 9.19 -5.41
C LEU A 106 3.80 8.78 -4.30
N SER A 107 4.13 9.11 -3.05
CA SER A 107 3.22 8.98 -1.90
C SER A 107 2.71 10.33 -1.42
N TYR A 108 3.57 11.35 -1.44
CA TYR A 108 3.26 12.69 -0.95
C TYR A 108 4.10 13.74 -1.66
N TYR A 109 3.56 14.94 -1.81
CA TYR A 109 4.24 16.09 -2.39
C TYR A 109 3.97 17.35 -1.58
N HIS A 110 5.04 18.01 -1.15
CA HIS A 110 5.00 19.30 -0.48
C HIS A 110 5.17 20.41 -1.51
N GLN A 111 4.13 21.22 -1.70
CA GLN A 111 4.08 22.18 -2.81
C GLN A 111 5.06 23.34 -2.64
N GLU A 112 5.28 23.82 -1.43
CA GLU A 112 6.14 24.99 -1.17
C GLU A 112 7.61 24.70 -1.40
N THR A 113 8.11 23.59 -0.83
CA THR A 113 9.52 23.18 -0.95
C THR A 113 9.78 22.29 -2.16
N LYS A 114 8.74 21.95 -2.92
CA LYS A 114 8.77 20.99 -4.04
C LYS A 114 9.31 19.60 -3.66
N SER A 115 9.28 19.24 -2.38
CA SER A 115 9.80 17.97 -1.88
C SER A 115 8.78 16.84 -2.04
N SER A 116 9.26 15.62 -2.31
CA SER A 116 8.39 14.45 -2.49
C SER A 116 8.79 13.30 -1.58
N ILE A 117 7.80 12.56 -1.08
CA ILE A 117 8.00 11.25 -0.47
C ILE A 117 7.65 10.19 -1.50
N VAL A 118 8.61 9.32 -1.79
CA VAL A 118 8.50 8.23 -2.77
C VAL A 118 8.64 6.91 -2.04
N ARG A 119 7.84 5.91 -2.43
CA ARG A 119 7.88 4.56 -1.88
C ARG A 119 8.23 3.55 -2.98
N CYS A 120 8.98 2.51 -2.62
CA CYS A 120 9.35 1.39 -3.50
C CYS A 120 9.68 0.14 -2.68
N GLY A 121 9.78 -1.01 -3.35
CA GLY A 121 10.39 -2.23 -2.81
C GLY A 121 11.91 -2.16 -2.85
N GLN A 122 12.56 -3.05 -2.11
CA GLN A 122 14.02 -3.19 -2.16
C GLN A 122 14.49 -3.59 -3.58
N PRO A 123 15.65 -3.11 -4.04
CA PRO A 123 16.21 -3.54 -5.31
C PRO A 123 16.76 -4.97 -5.23
N LEU A 124 16.52 -5.77 -6.27
CA LEU A 124 16.91 -7.18 -6.36
C LEU A 124 18.37 -7.34 -6.83
N ILE A 125 19.32 -6.69 -6.14
CA ILE A 125 20.75 -6.66 -6.50
C ILE A 125 21.38 -8.07 -6.47
N GLY A 126 20.97 -8.90 -5.50
CA GLY A 126 21.55 -10.22 -5.26
C GLY A 126 23.07 -10.21 -4.99
N PRO A 127 23.69 -11.40 -4.88
CA PRO A 127 25.13 -11.54 -4.64
C PRO A 127 26.01 -10.99 -5.76
N THR A 128 25.48 -10.91 -6.98
CA THR A 128 26.22 -10.47 -8.18
C THR A 128 26.19 -8.95 -8.38
N ASN A 129 25.65 -8.19 -7.42
CA ASN A 129 25.57 -6.73 -7.46
C ASN A 129 24.92 -6.20 -8.76
N ARG A 130 23.79 -6.81 -9.16
CA ARG A 130 23.07 -6.43 -10.37
C ARG A 130 22.61 -4.99 -10.30
N ARG A 131 22.63 -4.31 -11.45
CA ARG A 131 22.16 -2.94 -11.63
C ARG A 131 21.07 -2.88 -12.68
N CYS A 132 20.19 -1.90 -12.58
CA CYS A 132 19.12 -1.64 -13.54
C CYS A 132 19.19 -0.18 -13.97
N LYS A 133 19.54 0.06 -15.24
CA LYS A 133 19.71 1.40 -15.79
C LYS A 133 18.41 2.19 -15.76
N GLU A 134 17.28 1.53 -16.00
CA GLU A 134 15.95 2.12 -16.01
C GLU A 134 15.55 2.55 -14.59
N ASP A 135 15.80 1.71 -13.58
CA ASP A 135 15.56 2.04 -12.17
C ASP A 135 16.42 3.22 -11.72
N GLU A 136 17.71 3.22 -12.07
CA GLU A 136 18.62 4.33 -11.78
C GLU A 136 18.18 5.62 -12.47
N THR A 137 17.66 5.54 -13.70
CA THR A 137 17.11 6.70 -14.42
C THR A 137 15.91 7.28 -13.69
N ILE A 138 15.02 6.43 -13.15
CA ILE A 138 13.88 6.87 -12.34
C ILE A 138 14.38 7.58 -11.08
N LEU A 139 15.33 6.99 -10.34
CA LEU A 139 15.87 7.59 -9.12
C LEU A 139 16.56 8.94 -9.40
N ASN A 140 17.33 9.04 -10.48
CA ASN A 140 17.99 10.29 -10.88
C ASN A 140 16.98 11.40 -11.22
N ALA A 141 15.84 11.05 -11.82
CA ALA A 141 14.77 12.00 -12.09
C ALA A 141 14.09 12.54 -10.81
N LEU A 142 14.17 11.79 -9.70
CA LEU A 142 13.68 12.26 -8.39
C LEU A 142 14.65 13.26 -7.76
N LEU A 143 15.94 12.99 -7.85
CA LEU A 143 16.99 13.82 -7.27
C LEU A 143 17.11 15.20 -7.94
N SER A 144 16.89 15.28 -9.25
CA SER A 144 16.98 16.56 -9.99
C SER A 144 15.89 17.58 -9.62
N SER A 145 14.82 17.14 -8.95
CA SER A 145 13.70 18.00 -8.55
C SER A 145 13.93 18.73 -7.22
N THR A 146 14.92 18.30 -6.42
CA THR A 146 15.24 18.91 -5.14
C THR A 146 16.51 19.73 -5.34
N SER A 147 16.40 21.06 -5.28
CA SER A 147 17.57 21.96 -5.35
C SER A 147 18.62 21.47 -4.37
N LYS A 148 19.83 21.18 -4.87
CA LYS A 148 20.99 20.87 -4.03
C LYS A 148 21.11 21.99 -2.99
N GLY A 149 21.02 21.63 -1.71
CA GLY A 149 21.34 22.54 -0.61
C GLY A 149 22.81 22.90 -0.61
#